data_AF-A0A1Y4IWJ0-F1
#
_entry.id   AF-A0A1Y4IWJ0-F1
#
_cell.length_a   1.000
_cell.length_b   1.000
_cell.length_c   1.000
_cell.angle_alpha   90.00
_cell.angle_beta   90.00
_cell.angle_gamma   90.00
#
_symmetry.space_group_name_H-M   'P 1'
#
loop_
_entity.id
_entity.type
_entity.pdbx_description
1 polymer ?
#
loop_
_entity_poly.entity_id
_entity_poly.type
_entity_poly.pdbx_seq_one_letter_code
_entity_poly.pdbx_strand_id
1 'polypeptide(L)'
;MTKKKGIVTKWIITVVLVLFGLVCIYPFLFTVSSAFKPTGEVLSTPLQLIPEHFTLQNMKTVFANPYFDFGQWYMNTVVMTVCTLVLKFFIITLTAYGFSKVKFPGRDKIFLVLLAGLMIPSDVMIMPRYMLFKELGILNTMWSLVLPAAVDVYFVFMLRQAFIAIPDSIRWSPESGRPRRARCARPPASACTISMPESRCMSRAVRCASSAKRNGAPP
;
A
#
# COMPACT_ATOMS: atom_id res chain seq x y z
N MET A 1 2.99 -40.57 -24.31
CA MET A 1 2.53 -40.93 -22.95
C MET A 1 2.75 -39.84 -21.88
N THR A 2 3.43 -38.72 -22.17
CA THR A 2 3.73 -37.64 -21.21
C THR A 2 2.55 -36.72 -20.87
N LYS A 3 1.58 -36.56 -21.77
CA LYS A 3 0.40 -35.67 -21.59
C LYS A 3 -0.55 -36.14 -20.47
N LYS A 4 -0.66 -37.46 -20.23
CA LYS A 4 -1.54 -38.05 -19.18
C LYS A 4 -1.02 -37.77 -17.76
N LYS A 5 0.30 -37.77 -17.54
CA LYS A 5 0.90 -37.51 -16.22
C LYS A 5 0.58 -36.09 -15.71
N GLY A 6 0.59 -35.10 -16.60
CA GLY A 6 0.24 -33.71 -16.24
C GLY A 6 -1.24 -33.49 -15.87
N ILE A 7 -2.16 -34.32 -16.39
CA ILE A 7 -3.58 -34.24 -16.03
C ILE A 7 -3.83 -34.87 -14.66
N VAL A 8 -3.23 -36.01 -14.36
CA VAL A 8 -3.39 -36.69 -13.06
C VAL A 8 -2.82 -35.83 -11.93
N THR A 9 -1.65 -35.22 -12.12
CA THR A 9 -1.08 -34.29 -11.13
C THR A 9 -1.99 -33.08 -10.88
N LYS A 10 -2.61 -32.52 -11.93
CA LYS A 10 -3.57 -31.42 -11.76
C LYS A 10 -4.79 -31.83 -10.94
N TRP A 11 -5.36 -33.01 -11.22
CA TRP A 11 -6.50 -33.52 -10.44
C TRP A 11 -6.14 -33.76 -8.97
N ILE A 12 -4.97 -34.34 -8.69
CA ILE A 12 -4.49 -34.53 -7.32
C ILE A 12 -4.35 -33.18 -6.60
N ILE A 13 -3.71 -32.20 -7.25
CA ILE A 13 -3.57 -30.84 -6.69
C ILE A 13 -4.95 -30.22 -6.44
N THR A 14 -5.89 -30.32 -7.39
CA THR A 14 -7.25 -29.81 -7.23
C THR A 14 -7.97 -30.45 -6.04
N VAL A 15 -7.92 -31.77 -5.90
CA VAL A 15 -8.55 -32.48 -4.77
C VAL A 15 -7.93 -32.06 -3.44
N VAL A 16 -6.61 -31.95 -3.36
CA VAL A 16 -5.91 -31.48 -2.15
C VAL A 16 -6.30 -30.04 -1.80
N LEU A 17 -6.36 -29.14 -2.78
CA LEU A 17 -6.79 -27.76 -2.55
C LEU A 17 -8.25 -27.68 -2.10
N VAL A 18 -9.14 -28.51 -2.65
CA VAL A 18 -10.55 -28.56 -2.23
C VAL A 18 -10.66 -29.05 -0.79
N LEU A 19 -9.97 -30.13 -0.43
CA LEU A 19 -9.95 -30.63 0.95
C LEU A 19 -9.40 -29.59 1.93
N PHE A 20 -8.31 -28.91 1.57
CA PHE A 20 -7.75 -27.84 2.37
C PHE A 20 -8.74 -26.67 2.51
N GLY A 21 -9.42 -26.29 1.43
CA GLY A 21 -10.48 -25.28 1.45
C GLY A 21 -11.65 -25.66 2.37
N LEU A 22 -12.04 -26.94 2.40
CA LEU A 22 -13.07 -27.44 3.31
C LEU A 22 -12.64 -27.38 4.79
N VAL A 23 -11.37 -27.63 5.08
CA VAL A 23 -10.84 -27.45 6.45
C VAL A 23 -10.83 -25.98 6.85
N CYS A 24 -10.47 -25.07 5.93
CA CYS A 24 -10.49 -23.63 6.19
C CYS A 24 -11.90 -23.05 6.34
N ILE A 25 -12.90 -23.59 5.63
CA ILE A 25 -14.29 -23.10 5.74
C ILE A 25 -15.02 -23.64 6.96
N TYR A 26 -14.56 -24.78 7.51
CA TYR A 26 -15.15 -25.42 8.68
C TYR A 26 -15.40 -24.46 9.88
N PRO A 27 -14.42 -23.67 10.37
CA PRO A 27 -14.66 -22.75 11.49
C PRO A 27 -15.70 -21.67 11.16
N PHE A 28 -15.81 -21.22 9.90
CA PHE A 28 -16.85 -20.28 9.48
C PHE A 28 -18.24 -20.91 9.48
N LEU A 29 -18.34 -22.15 8.99
CA LEU A 29 -19.61 -22.90 9.08
C LEU A 29 -20.01 -23.13 10.54
N PHE A 30 -19.03 -23.37 11.41
CA PHE A 30 -19.27 -23.55 12.83
C PHE A 30 -19.74 -22.26 13.52
N THR A 31 -19.16 -21.10 13.20
CA THR A 31 -19.61 -19.81 13.78
C THR A 31 -21.01 -19.44 13.31
N VAL A 32 -21.33 -19.67 12.03
CA VAL A 32 -22.68 -19.47 11.49
C VAL A 32 -23.67 -20.41 12.17
N SER A 33 -23.35 -21.70 12.29
CA SER A 33 -24.22 -22.67 12.98
C SER A 33 -24.42 -22.32 14.45
N SER A 34 -23.36 -21.88 15.14
CA SER A 34 -23.42 -21.49 16.55
C SER A 34 -24.33 -20.30 16.80
N ALA A 35 -24.56 -19.44 15.81
CA ALA A 35 -25.53 -18.35 15.91
C ALA A 35 -26.98 -18.85 16.10
N PHE A 36 -27.28 -20.07 15.64
CA PHE A 36 -28.62 -20.69 15.72
C PHE A 36 -28.76 -21.73 16.86
N LYS A 37 -27.70 -21.96 17.64
CA LYS A 37 -27.72 -22.89 18.78
C LYS A 37 -28.08 -22.19 20.08
N PRO A 38 -28.82 -22.83 21.00
CA PRO A 38 -29.00 -22.30 22.35
C PRO A 38 -27.65 -22.25 23.09
N THR A 39 -27.48 -21.30 24.02
CA THR A 39 -26.21 -21.01 24.71
C THR A 39 -25.56 -22.23 25.37
N GLY A 40 -26.36 -23.19 25.84
CA GLY A 40 -25.87 -24.44 26.45
C GLY A 40 -25.27 -25.45 25.47
N GLU A 41 -25.66 -25.41 24.19
CA GLU A 41 -25.20 -26.34 23.15
C GLU A 41 -23.98 -25.82 22.37
N VAL A 42 -23.61 -24.55 22.53
CA VAL A 42 -22.43 -23.99 21.85
C VAL A 42 -21.13 -24.61 22.35
N LEU A 43 -21.09 -25.01 23.63
CA LEU A 43 -19.94 -25.60 24.31
C LEU A 43 -20.14 -27.08 24.65
N SER A 44 -21.18 -27.73 24.12
CA SER A 44 -21.39 -29.16 24.36
C SER A 44 -20.31 -30.00 23.69
N THR A 45 -19.98 -31.13 24.32
CA THR A 45 -19.06 -32.14 23.77
C THR A 45 -19.90 -33.34 23.33
N PRO A 46 -19.93 -33.73 22.05
CA PRO A 46 -19.09 -33.31 20.93
C PRO A 46 -19.52 -31.99 20.25
N LEU A 47 -18.56 -31.30 19.63
CA LEU A 47 -18.83 -30.13 18.79
C LEU A 47 -19.62 -30.53 17.55
N GLN A 48 -20.94 -30.35 17.58
CA GLN A 48 -21.83 -30.68 16.46
C GLN A 48 -21.87 -29.53 15.46
N LEU A 49 -21.74 -29.80 14.16
CA LEU A 49 -21.88 -28.75 13.13
C LEU A 49 -23.35 -28.40 12.89
N ILE A 50 -24.26 -29.35 13.03
CA ILE A 50 -25.71 -29.17 12.83
C ILE A 50 -26.36 -29.09 14.21
N PRO A 51 -27.15 -28.04 14.52
CA PRO A 51 -27.84 -27.94 15.80
C PRO A 51 -28.91 -29.03 15.93
N GLU A 52 -29.00 -29.66 17.10
CA GLU A 52 -30.13 -30.52 17.45
C GLU A 52 -31.39 -29.67 17.66
N HIS A 53 -31.23 -28.51 18.30
CA HIS A 53 -32.30 -27.53 18.51
C HIS A 53 -32.02 -26.25 17.73
N PHE A 54 -32.64 -26.13 16.56
CA PHE A 54 -32.58 -24.90 15.76
C PHE A 54 -33.38 -23.77 16.45
N THR A 55 -32.70 -22.68 16.82
CA THR A 55 -33.33 -21.54 17.49
C THR A 55 -32.98 -20.21 16.80
N LEU A 56 -33.97 -19.33 16.71
CA LEU A 56 -33.79 -17.94 16.25
C LEU A 56 -33.70 -16.95 17.43
N GLN A 57 -33.64 -17.47 18.66
CA GLN A 57 -33.70 -16.69 19.89
C GLN A 57 -32.51 -15.73 19.97
N ASN A 58 -31.29 -16.20 19.72
CA ASN A 58 -30.08 -15.38 19.79
C ASN A 58 -30.16 -14.16 18.86
N MET A 59 -30.64 -14.35 17.63
CA MET A 59 -30.81 -13.25 16.67
C MET A 59 -31.85 -12.26 17.15
N LYS A 60 -33.00 -12.73 17.64
CA LYS A 60 -34.02 -11.84 18.23
C LYS A 60 -33.49 -11.09 19.44
N THR A 61 -32.72 -11.74 20.32
CA THR A 61 -32.15 -11.11 21.52
C THR A 61 -31.16 -10.01 21.15
N VAL A 62 -30.38 -10.13 20.08
CA VAL A 62 -29.45 -9.07 19.64
C VAL A 62 -30.19 -7.82 19.17
N PHE A 63 -31.34 -7.96 18.50
CA PHE A 63 -32.07 -6.81 17.93
C PHE A 63 -33.20 -6.27 18.81
N ALA A 64 -33.80 -7.10 19.68
CA ALA A 64 -34.97 -6.74 20.48
C ALA A 64 -34.64 -6.40 21.94
N ASN A 65 -33.41 -6.67 22.40
CA ASN A 65 -33.04 -6.43 23.78
C ASN A 65 -32.55 -4.99 23.99
N PRO A 66 -33.21 -4.19 24.86
CA PRO A 66 -32.79 -2.82 25.16
C PRO A 66 -31.37 -2.69 25.73
N TYR A 67 -30.83 -3.76 26.32
CA TYR A 67 -29.46 -3.78 26.85
C TYR A 67 -28.39 -3.90 25.75
N PHE A 68 -28.77 -4.32 24.55
CA PHE A 68 -27.86 -4.54 23.42
C PHE A 68 -28.24 -3.61 22.26
N ASP A 69 -27.72 -2.38 22.26
CA ASP A 69 -27.87 -1.47 21.12
C ASP A 69 -26.86 -1.84 20.02
N PHE A 70 -27.18 -2.92 19.31
CA PHE A 70 -26.36 -3.40 18.19
C PHE A 70 -26.22 -2.33 17.09
N GLY A 71 -27.25 -1.52 16.87
CA GLY A 71 -27.24 -0.44 15.89
C GLY A 71 -26.16 0.60 16.22
N GLN A 72 -26.12 1.06 17.47
CA GLN A 72 -25.11 2.01 17.93
C GLN A 72 -23.70 1.42 17.91
N TRP A 73 -23.51 0.17 18.31
CA TRP A 73 -22.18 -0.48 18.28
C TRP A 73 -21.65 -0.63 16.86
N TYR A 74 -22.53 -1.01 15.93
CA TYR A 74 -22.20 -1.08 14.52
C TYR A 74 -21.84 0.29 13.95
N MET A 75 -22.66 1.32 14.24
CA MET A 75 -22.38 2.69 13.79
C MET A 75 -21.09 3.25 14.38
N ASN A 76 -20.80 3.01 15.65
CA ASN A 76 -19.54 3.41 16.29
C ASN A 76 -18.33 2.79 15.55
N THR A 77 -18.43 1.52 15.17
CA THR A 77 -17.36 0.82 14.43
C THR A 77 -17.20 1.37 13.01
N VAL A 78 -18.31 1.62 12.31
CA VAL A 78 -18.29 2.21 10.96
C VAL A 78 -17.67 3.61 10.99
N VAL A 79 -18.14 4.49 11.89
CA VAL A 79 -17.63 5.85 12.02
C VAL A 79 -16.14 5.84 12.39
N MET A 80 -15.75 5.04 13.38
CA MET A 80 -14.36 4.88 13.78
C MET A 80 -13.48 4.42 12.60
N THR A 81 -13.92 3.41 11.85
CA THR A 81 -13.15 2.85 10.74
C THR A 81 -12.99 3.87 9.60
N VAL A 82 -14.08 4.55 9.21
CA VAL A 82 -14.05 5.56 8.15
C VAL A 82 -13.13 6.72 8.54
N CYS A 83 -13.27 7.27 9.76
CA CYS A 83 -12.40 8.33 10.26
C CYS A 83 -10.93 7.91 10.27
N THR A 84 -10.64 6.69 10.74
CA THR A 84 -9.28 6.14 10.76
C THR A 84 -8.71 6.00 9.36
N LEU A 85 -9.47 5.46 8.40
CA LEU A 85 -9.01 5.27 7.02
C LEU A 85 -8.72 6.60 6.33
N VAL A 86 -9.60 7.60 6.47
CA VAL A 86 -9.41 8.92 5.87
C VAL A 86 -8.13 9.57 6.39
N LEU A 87 -7.94 9.59 7.72
CA LEU A 87 -6.75 10.16 8.34
C LEU A 87 -5.49 9.36 7.98
N LYS A 88 -5.58 8.03 7.98
CA LYS A 88 -4.51 7.12 7.63
C LYS A 88 -4.04 7.33 6.19
N PHE A 89 -4.94 7.34 5.23
CA PHE A 89 -4.57 7.59 3.83
C PHE A 89 -3.97 8.99 3.63
N PHE A 90 -4.53 10.00 4.29
CA PHE A 90 -4.01 11.36 4.19
C PHE A 90 -2.55 11.45 4.68
N ILE A 91 -2.29 10.99 5.91
CA ILE A 91 -0.95 11.03 6.51
C ILE A 91 0.03 10.15 5.71
N ILE A 92 -0.34 8.90 5.45
CA ILE A 92 0.56 7.92 4.82
C ILE A 92 0.93 8.35 3.40
N THR A 93 -0.02 8.85 2.62
CA THR A 93 0.25 9.31 1.25
C THR A 93 1.20 10.49 1.25
N LEU A 94 0.98 11.47 2.14
CA LEU A 94 1.85 12.64 2.26
C LEU A 94 3.26 12.26 2.70
N THR A 95 3.37 11.42 3.73
CA THR A 95 4.65 10.94 4.27
C THR A 95 5.41 10.10 3.24
N ALA A 96 4.76 9.11 2.61
CA ALA A 96 5.39 8.25 1.60
C ALA A 96 5.83 9.03 0.35
N TYR A 97 5.04 10.02 -0.06
CA TYR A 97 5.41 10.91 -1.16
C TYR A 97 6.64 11.77 -0.80
N GLY A 98 6.66 12.33 0.41
CA GLY A 98 7.80 13.06 0.95
C GLY A 98 9.08 12.22 0.95
N PHE A 99 9.02 11.00 1.47
CA PHE A 99 10.19 10.10 1.54
C PHE A 99 10.61 9.46 0.21
N SER A 100 9.77 9.49 -0.82
CA SER A 100 10.11 8.95 -2.14
C SER A 100 10.62 10.02 -3.11
N LYS A 101 9.87 11.11 -3.30
CA LYS A 101 10.14 12.08 -4.38
C LYS A 101 10.81 13.36 -3.91
N VAL A 102 10.63 13.77 -2.65
CA VAL A 102 11.28 14.98 -2.12
C VAL A 102 12.72 14.62 -1.69
N LYS A 103 13.70 15.40 -2.15
CA LYS A 103 15.12 15.25 -1.80
C LYS A 103 15.46 16.22 -0.68
N PHE A 104 15.60 15.72 0.55
CA PHE A 104 16.03 16.51 1.71
C PHE A 104 17.20 15.82 2.42
N PRO A 105 18.11 16.57 3.08
CA PRO A 105 19.26 15.98 3.75
C PRO A 105 18.81 15.06 4.90
N GLY A 106 19.39 13.86 4.98
CA GLY A 106 19.10 12.89 6.05
C GLY A 106 17.87 12.01 5.86
N ARG A 107 17.16 12.12 4.73
CA ARG A 107 15.96 11.34 4.39
C ARG A 107 16.09 9.84 4.63
N ASP A 108 17.17 9.24 4.13
CA ASP A 108 17.35 7.78 4.19
C ASP A 108 17.70 7.31 5.61
N LYS A 109 18.35 8.16 6.42
CA LYS A 109 18.62 7.88 7.83
C LYS A 109 17.35 7.89 8.67
N ILE A 110 16.50 8.91 8.51
CA ILE A 110 15.21 9.01 9.21
C ILE A 110 14.30 7.83 8.81
N PHE A 111 14.32 7.46 7.53
CA PHE A 111 13.56 6.31 7.06
C PHE A 111 14.08 4.99 7.64
N LEU A 112 15.39 4.83 7.81
CA LEU A 112 15.97 3.66 8.45
C LEU A 112 15.56 3.55 9.93
N VAL A 113 15.49 4.67 10.65
CA VAL A 113 14.98 4.70 12.03
C VAL A 113 13.50 4.28 12.09
N LEU A 114 12.69 4.77 11.15
CA LEU A 114 11.28 4.33 11.03
C LEU A 114 11.19 2.81 10.81
N LEU A 115 12.04 2.24 9.95
CA LEU A 115 12.08 0.79 9.72
C LEU A 115 12.55 0.01 10.95
N ALA A 116 13.52 0.52 11.71
CA ALA A 116 13.91 -0.10 12.98
C ALA A 116 12.74 -0.16 13.96
N GLY A 117 11.85 0.83 13.94
CA GLY A 117 10.61 0.82 14.72
C GLY A 117 9.65 -0.33 14.40
N LEU A 118 9.69 -0.89 13.18
CA LEU A 118 8.89 -2.06 12.81
C LEU A 118 9.36 -3.35 13.48
N MET A 119 10.59 -3.38 14.02
CA MET A 119 11.07 -4.53 14.80
C MET A 119 10.37 -4.63 16.16
N ILE A 120 9.74 -3.54 16.62
CA ILE A 120 8.98 -3.56 17.86
C ILE A 120 7.57 -4.09 17.56
N PRO A 121 7.19 -5.27 18.10
CA PRO A 121 5.86 -5.81 17.89
C PRO A 121 4.81 -4.89 18.52
N SER A 122 3.69 -4.73 17.81
CA SER A 122 2.58 -3.87 18.24
C SER A 122 1.96 -4.30 19.57
N ASP A 123 2.02 -5.59 19.89
CA ASP A 123 1.41 -6.17 21.09
C ASP A 123 2.10 -5.70 22.38
N VAL A 124 3.42 -5.51 22.36
CA VAL A 124 4.19 -5.02 23.52
C VAL A 124 3.92 -3.53 23.77
N MET A 125 3.50 -2.80 22.74
CA MET A 125 3.20 -1.38 22.82
C MET A 125 1.80 -1.08 23.38
N ILE A 126 0.98 -2.09 23.70
CA ILE A 126 -0.39 -1.86 24.20
C ILE A 126 -0.43 -1.15 25.56
N MET A 127 0.41 -1.58 26.51
CA MET A 127 0.53 -0.99 27.84
C MET A 127 1.02 0.47 27.82
N PRO A 128 2.16 0.80 27.17
CA PRO A 128 2.63 2.18 27.13
C PRO A 128 1.66 3.11 26.38
N ARG A 129 0.99 2.63 25.32
CA ARG A 129 -0.07 3.41 24.65
C ARG A 129 -1.23 3.72 25.58
N TYR A 130 -1.68 2.74 26.37
CA TYR A 130 -2.75 2.97 27.35
C TYR A 130 -2.36 4.03 28.39
N MET A 131 -1.13 3.94 28.94
CA MET A 131 -0.64 4.95 29.90
C MET A 131 -0.58 6.34 29.29
N LEU A 132 -0.09 6.46 28.05
CA LEU A 132 -0.07 7.72 27.31
C LEU A 132 -1.48 8.32 27.15
N PHE A 133 -2.46 7.52 26.74
CA PHE A 133 -3.84 8.01 26.60
C PHE A 133 -4.51 8.34 27.93
N LYS A 134 -4.10 7.67 29.02
CA LYS A 134 -4.51 7.99 30.39
C LYS A 134 -4.04 9.37 30.81
N GLU A 135 -2.76 9.67 30.60
CA GLU A 135 -2.17 10.98 30.93
C GLU A 135 -2.74 12.10 30.08
N LEU A 136 -3.05 11.82 28.80
CA LEU A 136 -3.71 12.75 27.89
C LEU A 136 -5.21 12.98 28.21
N GLY A 137 -5.80 12.23 29.15
CA GLY A 137 -7.20 12.39 29.55
C GLY A 137 -8.24 12.01 28.49
N ILE A 138 -7.81 11.39 27.38
CA ILE A 138 -8.70 11.00 26.27
C ILE A 138 -9.09 9.51 26.29
N LEU A 139 -8.90 8.85 27.43
CA LEU A 139 -9.42 7.48 27.66
C LEU A 139 -10.94 7.44 27.49
N ASN A 140 -11.45 6.30 27.03
CA ASN A 140 -12.86 6.06 26.73
C ASN A 140 -13.46 6.98 25.64
N THR A 141 -12.63 7.58 24.80
CA THR A 141 -13.07 8.31 23.60
C THR A 141 -12.71 7.54 22.33
N MET A 142 -13.46 7.72 21.24
CA MET A 142 -13.12 7.13 19.94
C MET A 142 -11.72 7.57 19.46
N TRP A 143 -11.28 8.78 19.83
CA TRP A 143 -9.97 9.31 19.48
C TRP A 143 -8.80 8.49 20.01
N SER A 144 -8.97 7.86 21.18
CA SER A 144 -7.94 6.96 21.74
C SER A 144 -7.65 5.74 20.85
N LEU A 145 -8.59 5.36 19.98
CA LEU A 145 -8.44 4.26 19.03
C LEU A 145 -8.02 4.77 17.64
N VAL A 146 -8.57 5.90 17.20
CA VAL A 146 -8.32 6.46 15.85
C VAL A 146 -6.89 6.98 15.73
N LEU A 147 -6.40 7.75 16.71
CA LEU A 147 -5.06 8.37 16.66
C LEU A 147 -3.90 7.37 16.51
N PRO A 148 -3.80 6.30 17.33
CA PRO A 148 -2.70 5.36 17.19
C PRO A 148 -2.82 4.49 15.94
N ALA A 149 -4.05 4.25 15.44
CA ALA A 149 -4.28 3.47 14.23
C ALA A 149 -4.02 4.25 12.92
N ALA A 150 -4.07 5.59 12.98
CA ALA A 150 -3.89 6.46 11.83
C ALA A 150 -2.45 6.48 11.29
N VAL A 151 -1.45 6.25 12.14
CA VAL A 151 -0.04 6.27 11.73
C VAL A 151 0.52 4.86 11.76
N ASP A 152 0.88 4.36 10.59
CA ASP A 152 1.38 3.00 10.44
C ASP A 152 2.57 2.97 9.48
N VAL A 153 3.74 2.70 10.04
CA VAL A 153 5.02 2.78 9.34
C VAL A 153 5.13 1.72 8.24
N TYR A 154 4.48 0.56 8.41
CA TYR A 154 4.51 -0.51 7.43
C TYR A 154 3.87 -0.06 6.10
N PHE A 155 2.71 0.59 6.17
CA PHE A 155 2.02 1.10 4.99
C PHE A 155 2.76 2.29 4.36
N VAL A 156 3.42 3.14 5.15
CA VAL A 156 4.31 4.20 4.63
C VAL A 156 5.46 3.57 3.83
N PHE A 157 6.08 2.51 4.36
CA PHE A 157 7.13 1.79 3.65
C PHE A 157 6.60 1.19 2.33
N MET A 158 5.49 0.45 2.39
CA MET A 158 4.89 -0.17 1.22
C MET A 158 4.56 0.86 0.13
N LEU A 159 3.90 1.96 0.50
CA LEU A 159 3.51 3.00 -0.45
C LEU A 159 4.73 3.74 -1.02
N ARG A 160 5.77 3.95 -0.21
CA ARG A 160 7.05 4.51 -0.70
C ARG A 160 7.69 3.58 -1.74
N GLN A 161 7.70 2.27 -1.51
CA GLN A 161 8.23 1.31 -2.50
C GLN A 161 7.43 1.38 -3.80
N ALA A 162 6.10 1.48 -3.73
CA ALA A 162 5.26 1.67 -4.91
C ALA A 162 5.58 2.98 -5.66
N PHE A 163 5.79 4.10 -4.95
CA PHE A 163 6.15 5.38 -5.58
C PHE A 163 7.56 5.41 -6.19
N ILE A 164 8.50 4.63 -5.65
CA ILE A 164 9.85 4.48 -6.22
C ILE A 164 9.82 3.58 -7.45
N ALA A 165 8.99 2.53 -7.46
CA ALA A 165 8.84 1.64 -8.61
C ALA A 165 8.32 2.35 -9.87
N ILE A 166 7.59 3.47 -9.70
CA ILE A 166 7.14 4.31 -10.79
C ILE A 166 8.31 5.20 -11.28
N PRO A 167 8.82 4.98 -12.51
CA PRO A 167 9.92 5.77 -13.05
C PRO A 167 9.55 7.26 -13.17
N ASP A 168 10.51 8.15 -12.99
CA ASP A 168 10.24 9.60 -13.07
C ASP A 168 9.93 10.08 -14.50
N SER A 169 10.22 9.25 -15.52
CA SER A 169 9.93 9.55 -16.93
C SER A 169 8.44 9.69 -17.25
N ILE A 170 7.53 9.10 -16.46
CA ILE A 170 6.08 9.27 -16.65
C ILE A 170 5.55 10.51 -15.92
N ARG A 171 6.19 10.90 -14.82
CA ARG A 171 5.81 12.10 -14.04
C ARG A 171 6.08 13.38 -14.83
N TRP A 172 7.08 13.33 -15.68
CA TRP A 172 7.36 14.33 -16.70
C TRP A 172 7.80 13.57 -17.93
N SER A 173 6.83 13.17 -18.78
CA SER A 173 7.14 12.87 -20.18
C SER A 173 7.08 14.18 -20.96
N PRO A 174 8.23 14.77 -21.31
CA PRO A 174 8.34 15.68 -22.42
C PRO A 174 8.44 14.85 -23.71
N GLU A 175 7.46 14.03 -24.06
CA GLU A 175 7.34 13.58 -25.47
C GLU A 175 6.93 14.77 -26.38
N SER A 176 6.65 15.95 -25.82
CA SER A 176 6.66 17.24 -26.52
C SER A 176 8.03 17.94 -26.51
N GLY A 177 9.06 17.28 -26.00
CA GLY A 177 10.46 17.70 -26.00
C GLY A 177 11.05 17.67 -27.40
N ARG A 178 10.67 18.65 -28.23
CA ARG A 178 11.56 19.11 -29.31
C ARG A 178 12.94 19.35 -28.68
N PRO A 179 14.02 18.87 -29.29
CA PRO A 179 15.35 19.02 -28.73
C PRO A 179 15.75 20.51 -28.72
N ARG A 180 15.60 21.20 -27.57
CA ARG A 180 16.33 22.45 -27.28
C ARG A 180 17.76 22.11 -26.87
N ARG A 181 18.48 21.57 -27.82
CA ARG A 181 19.93 21.63 -27.99
C ARG A 181 20.14 21.01 -29.35
N ALA A 182 20.04 21.86 -30.38
CA ALA A 182 20.79 21.63 -31.58
C ALA A 182 22.23 21.41 -31.11
N ARG A 183 22.59 20.13 -30.96
CA ARG A 183 23.95 19.69 -31.11
C ARG A 183 24.32 20.23 -32.48
N CYS A 184 25.02 21.36 -32.54
CA CYS A 184 26.01 21.55 -33.58
C CYS A 184 27.03 20.43 -33.33
N ALA A 185 26.67 19.20 -33.71
CA ALA A 185 27.64 18.14 -33.85
C ALA A 185 28.61 18.68 -34.89
N ARG A 186 29.85 18.94 -34.48
CA ARG A 186 30.92 19.22 -35.45
C ARG A 186 30.87 18.07 -36.45
N PRO A 187 30.68 18.32 -37.75
CA PRO A 187 30.87 17.25 -38.72
C PRO A 187 32.32 16.74 -38.54
N PRO A 188 32.56 15.42 -38.61
CA PRO A 188 33.92 14.91 -38.61
C PRO A 188 34.69 15.59 -39.75
N ALA A 189 35.96 15.95 -39.52
CA ALA A 189 36.76 16.70 -40.49
C ALA A 189 36.82 16.04 -41.88
N SER A 190 36.66 14.71 -41.92
CA SER A 190 36.56 13.90 -43.14
C SER A 190 35.31 14.15 -44.00
N ALA A 191 34.27 14.79 -43.47
CA ALA A 191 33.03 15.05 -44.20
C ALA A 191 33.06 16.35 -45.03
N CYS A 192 34.01 17.27 -44.78
CA CYS A 192 34.11 18.50 -45.59
C CYS A 192 34.98 18.38 -46.85
N THR A 193 35.68 17.27 -47.05
CA THR A 193 36.56 17.09 -48.23
C THR A 193 35.90 16.43 -49.44
N ILE A 194 34.77 15.71 -49.28
CA ILE A 194 34.27 14.81 -50.34
C ILE A 194 33.07 15.37 -51.12
N SER A 195 32.33 16.37 -50.61
CA SER A 195 31.08 16.80 -51.29
C SER A 195 30.64 18.26 -51.09
N MET A 196 31.45 19.15 -50.52
CA MET A 196 31.08 20.55 -50.32
C MET A 196 32.21 21.53 -50.67
N PRO A 197 31.92 22.68 -51.33
CA PRO A 197 32.90 23.75 -51.50
C PRO A 197 33.28 24.36 -50.14
N GLU A 198 34.59 24.52 -49.87
CA GLU A 198 35.15 24.94 -48.57
C GLU A 198 34.49 26.19 -47.97
N SER A 199 34.06 27.13 -48.83
CA SER A 199 33.40 28.37 -48.43
C SER A 199 32.10 28.16 -47.64
N ARG A 200 31.37 27.06 -47.88
CA ARG A 200 30.13 26.74 -47.13
C ARG A 200 30.40 26.04 -45.80
N CYS A 201 31.50 25.29 -45.68
CA CYS A 201 31.86 24.58 -44.45
C CYS A 201 32.32 25.58 -43.37
N MET A 202 33.20 26.53 -43.71
CA MET A 202 33.62 27.59 -42.78
C MET A 202 32.46 28.50 -42.34
N SER A 203 31.53 28.83 -43.25
CA SER A 203 30.41 29.72 -42.94
C SER A 203 29.37 29.13 -41.96
N ARG A 204 29.27 27.79 -41.87
CA ARG A 204 28.46 27.10 -40.85
C ARG A 204 29.18 27.01 -39.50
N ALA A 205 30.49 26.80 -39.51
CA ALA A 205 31.31 26.77 -38.30
C ALA A 205 31.31 28.13 -37.57
N VAL A 206 31.48 29.23 -38.32
CA VAL A 206 31.47 30.59 -37.76
C VAL A 206 30.09 30.98 -37.20
N ARG A 207 28.99 30.51 -37.82
CA ARG A 207 27.62 30.74 -37.31
C ARG A 207 27.31 29.97 -36.01
N CYS A 208 27.79 28.73 -35.87
CA CYS A 208 27.66 28.01 -34.59
C CYS A 208 28.53 28.65 -33.48
N ALA A 209 29.75 29.12 -33.80
CA ALA A 209 30.63 29.78 -32.82
C ALA A 209 30.07 31.14 -32.35
N SER A 210 29.50 31.93 -33.26
CA SER A 210 28.83 33.20 -32.94
C SER A 210 27.61 33.00 -32.02
N SER A 211 26.87 31.91 -32.21
CA SER A 211 25.72 31.56 -31.38
C SER A 211 26.10 31.04 -29.98
N ALA A 212 27.25 30.37 -29.83
CA ALA A 212 27.76 29.93 -28.54
C ALA A 212 28.23 31.10 -27.65
N LYS A 213 28.91 32.10 -28.24
CA LYS A 213 29.43 33.27 -27.51
C LYS A 213 28.32 34.21 -27.01
N ARG A 214 27.16 34.22 -27.69
CA ARG A 214 26.00 35.05 -27.32
C ARG A 214 25.20 34.49 -26.13
N ASN A 215 25.45 33.24 -25.72
CA ASN A 215 24.68 32.52 -24.70
C ASN A 215 25.45 32.25 -23.39
N GLY A 216 26.56 32.94 -23.13
CA GLY A 216 27.17 33.01 -21.79
C GLY A 216 27.64 31.68 -21.19
N ALA A 217 28.26 30.80 -21.99
CA ALA A 217 28.95 29.63 -21.44
C ALA A 217 30.27 30.06 -20.75
N PRO A 218 30.60 29.55 -19.55
CA PRO A 218 31.92 29.76 -18.96
C PRO A 218 33.01 29.08 -19.83
N PRO A 219 34.27 29.56 -19.75
CA PRO A 219 35.36 29.15 -20.65
C PRO A 219 35.70 27.66 -20.59
#